data_AF-A0A965S1E3-F1
#
_entry.id   AF-A0A965S1E3-F1
#
_cell.length_a   1.000
_cell.length_b   1.000
_cell.length_c   1.000
_cell.angle_alpha   90.00
_cell.angle_beta   90.00
_cell.angle_gamma   90.00
#
_symmetry.space_group_name_H-M   'P 1'
#
loop_
_entity.id
_entity.type
_entity.pdbx_description
1 polymer ?
#
loop_
_entity_poly.entity_id
_entity_poly.type
_entity_poly.pdbx_seq_one_letter_code
_entity_poly.pdbx_strand_id
1 'polypeptide(L)'
;MHEHEPIFSPIQNTNSALGHPAELTLKDRINTALSEVNEGLDQISSIEDVQEIAFGIMDELPESREISTELQRARQDRNSIKETELVQKQKNIYSNLVEELALIAGIETDQGRVERENAEYRIKLGDLFDDSSLVSDSSDDLLMKIGMLEQDSETSNLRFNFPEKVFPPHVKEKWDHYIDIVARHTSAILERSQGGAGAKDPSFITQLDVIRTHAHNNLSMAIKNFLVLDGWDLEKCRNLVIKMRDKKLPTIETAESHVTARSVRLLLFELKGIVDKPTK
;
A
#
# COMPACT_ATOMS: atom_id res chain seq x y z
N MET A 1 38.17 26.06 -65.03
CA MET A 1 37.46 26.46 -63.80
C MET A 1 36.48 25.34 -63.51
N HIS A 2 36.85 24.44 -62.60
CA HIS A 2 36.02 23.32 -62.15
C HIS A 2 35.48 23.71 -60.78
N GLU A 3 34.15 23.81 -60.68
CA GLU A 3 33.46 23.97 -59.41
C GLU A 3 33.22 22.57 -58.83
N HIS A 4 33.73 22.37 -57.61
CA HIS A 4 33.51 21.18 -56.80
C HIS A 4 32.27 21.41 -55.92
N GLU A 5 31.20 20.66 -56.15
CA GLU A 5 30.16 20.45 -55.14
C GLU A 5 30.39 19.10 -54.43
N PRO A 6 30.29 19.04 -53.09
CA PRO A 6 30.44 17.80 -52.34
C PRO A 6 29.16 16.96 -52.39
N ILE A 7 29.34 15.69 -52.77
CA ILE A 7 28.32 14.64 -52.72
C ILE A 7 28.06 14.27 -51.26
N PHE A 8 26.99 14.80 -50.67
CA PHE A 8 26.44 14.25 -49.42
C PHE A 8 25.62 13.01 -49.76
N SER A 9 26.18 11.84 -49.43
CA SER A 9 25.45 10.58 -49.41
C SER A 9 24.48 10.58 -48.22
N PRO A 10 23.19 10.26 -48.39
CA PRO A 10 22.32 9.97 -47.26
C PRO A 10 22.81 8.69 -46.60
N ILE A 11 23.13 8.76 -45.31
CA ILE A 11 23.31 7.57 -44.48
C ILE A 11 22.02 6.76 -44.58
N GLN A 12 22.08 5.63 -45.29
CA GLN A 12 21.06 4.61 -45.23
C GLN A 12 21.03 4.10 -43.79
N ASN A 13 19.99 4.51 -43.06
CA ASN A 13 19.71 3.99 -41.74
C ASN A 13 19.32 2.52 -41.90
N THR A 14 20.26 1.63 -41.60
CA THR A 14 20.09 0.17 -41.60
C THR A 14 19.26 -0.25 -40.39
N ASN A 15 17.98 0.09 -40.37
CA ASN A 15 17.02 -0.60 -39.51
C ASN A 15 16.51 -1.85 -40.24
N SER A 16 17.41 -2.82 -40.35
CA SER A 16 17.01 -4.21 -40.55
C SER A 16 16.44 -4.76 -39.24
N ALA A 17 15.18 -5.18 -39.31
CA ALA A 17 14.60 -6.29 -38.57
C ALA A 17 15.27 -6.70 -37.25
N LEU A 18 14.78 -6.16 -36.14
CA LEU A 18 14.60 -6.94 -34.91
C LEU A 18 13.19 -6.63 -34.41
N GLY A 19 12.25 -7.49 -34.80
CA GLY A 19 10.96 -7.53 -34.13
C GLY A 19 11.23 -7.86 -32.67
N HIS A 20 10.97 -6.91 -31.77
CA HIS A 20 10.74 -7.25 -30.38
C HIS A 20 9.57 -8.24 -30.39
N PRO A 21 9.72 -9.47 -29.85
CA PRO A 21 8.56 -10.30 -29.61
C PRO A 21 7.62 -9.47 -28.74
N ALA A 22 6.37 -9.32 -29.18
CA ALA A 22 5.33 -8.73 -28.35
C ALA A 22 5.37 -9.49 -27.02
N GLU A 23 5.66 -8.80 -25.92
CA GLU A 23 5.48 -9.37 -24.59
C GLU A 23 4.05 -9.88 -24.54
N LEU A 24 3.90 -11.21 -24.45
CA LEU A 24 2.63 -11.85 -24.16
C LEU A 24 2.08 -11.19 -22.90
N THR A 25 0.85 -10.67 -22.98
CA THR A 25 0.23 -10.07 -21.81
C THR A 25 0.15 -11.13 -20.71
N LEU A 26 0.14 -10.73 -19.43
CA LEU A 26 0.06 -11.69 -18.31
C LEU A 26 -1.15 -12.62 -18.47
N LYS A 27 -2.24 -12.12 -19.03
CA LYS A 27 -3.42 -12.88 -19.45
C LYS A 27 -3.13 -13.97 -20.50
N ASP A 28 -2.31 -13.69 -21.51
CA ASP A 28 -1.92 -14.69 -22.52
C ASP A 28 -0.99 -15.75 -21.92
N ARG A 29 -0.14 -15.35 -20.97
CA ARG A 29 0.74 -16.26 -20.20
C ARG A 29 -0.07 -17.16 -19.28
N ILE A 30 -1.09 -16.63 -18.61
CA ILE A 30 -2.03 -17.38 -17.77
C ILE A 30 -2.82 -18.38 -18.62
N ASN A 31 -3.35 -17.97 -19.77
CA ASN A 31 -4.05 -18.89 -20.68
C ASN A 31 -3.15 -20.01 -21.21
N THR A 32 -1.87 -19.72 -21.46
CA THR A 32 -0.88 -20.72 -21.87
C THR A 32 -0.59 -21.69 -20.73
N ALA A 33 -0.34 -21.18 -19.51
CA ALA A 33 -0.06 -22.00 -18.34
C ALA A 33 -1.27 -22.87 -17.96
N LEU A 34 -2.50 -22.34 -17.98
CA LEU A 34 -3.74 -23.10 -17.77
C LEU A 34 -3.87 -24.27 -18.75
N SER A 35 -3.50 -24.05 -20.03
CA SER A 35 -3.47 -25.12 -21.03
C SER A 35 -2.40 -26.17 -20.76
N GLU A 36 -1.30 -25.84 -20.07
CA GLU A 36 -0.21 -26.75 -19.75
C GLU A 36 -0.51 -27.62 -18.51
N VAL A 37 -1.27 -27.10 -17.54
CA VAL A 37 -1.74 -27.88 -16.37
C VAL A 37 -3.03 -28.68 -16.62
N ASN A 38 -3.62 -28.56 -17.82
CA ASN A 38 -4.83 -29.29 -18.23
C ASN A 38 -6.06 -28.99 -17.35
N GLU A 39 -6.06 -27.81 -16.73
CA GLU A 39 -7.15 -27.27 -15.92
C GLU A 39 -7.93 -26.24 -16.74
N GLY A 40 -9.25 -26.38 -16.77
CA GLY A 40 -10.14 -25.44 -17.46
C GLY A 40 -10.63 -24.37 -16.51
N LEU A 41 -10.73 -23.12 -16.99
CA LEU A 41 -11.43 -22.03 -16.28
C LEU A 41 -12.84 -22.43 -15.80
N ASP A 42 -13.47 -23.38 -16.51
CA ASP A 42 -14.79 -23.93 -16.20
C ASP A 42 -14.85 -24.74 -14.88
N GLN A 43 -13.70 -25.12 -14.31
CA GLN A 43 -13.60 -25.84 -13.04
C GLN A 43 -13.47 -24.90 -11.83
N ILE A 44 -13.26 -23.60 -12.07
CA ILE A 44 -13.07 -22.61 -11.02
C ILE A 44 -14.43 -22.18 -10.49
N SER A 45 -14.76 -22.63 -9.28
CA SER A 45 -16.05 -22.32 -8.63
C SER A 45 -15.89 -21.61 -7.28
N SER A 46 -14.68 -21.61 -6.72
CA SER A 46 -14.36 -21.04 -5.42
C SER A 46 -12.98 -20.37 -5.40
N ILE A 47 -12.71 -19.61 -4.33
CA ILE A 47 -11.40 -18.97 -4.14
C ILE A 47 -10.31 -20.01 -3.83
N GLU A 48 -10.69 -21.12 -3.21
CA GLU A 48 -9.81 -22.26 -2.96
C GLU A 48 -9.34 -22.87 -4.29
N ASP A 49 -10.26 -23.05 -5.25
CA ASP A 49 -9.91 -23.53 -6.60
C ASP A 49 -8.93 -22.57 -7.28
N VAL A 50 -9.16 -21.25 -7.19
CA VAL A 50 -8.23 -20.23 -7.71
C VAL A 50 -6.84 -20.35 -7.09
N GLN A 51 -6.76 -20.55 -5.78
CA GLN A 51 -5.50 -20.65 -5.05
C GLN A 51 -4.71 -21.91 -5.42
N GLU A 52 -5.40 -23.03 -5.62
CA GLU A 52 -4.82 -24.31 -6.06
C GLU A 52 -4.25 -24.20 -7.47
N ILE A 53 -5.03 -23.65 -8.40
CA ILE A 53 -4.61 -23.43 -9.79
C ILE A 53 -3.46 -22.41 -9.85
N ALA A 54 -3.55 -21.32 -9.09
CA ALA A 54 -2.46 -20.34 -8.99
C ALA A 54 -1.17 -21.01 -8.52
N PHE A 55 -1.24 -21.91 -7.53
CA PHE A 55 -0.08 -22.65 -7.04
C PHE A 55 0.50 -23.56 -8.12
N GLY A 56 -0.33 -24.26 -8.90
CA GLY A 56 0.11 -25.07 -10.03
C GLY A 56 0.82 -24.26 -11.13
N ILE A 57 0.30 -23.05 -11.44
CA ILE A 57 0.86 -22.17 -12.47
C ILE A 57 2.16 -21.49 -12.02
N MET A 58 2.36 -21.25 -10.72
CA MET A 58 3.56 -20.58 -10.20
C MET A 58 4.85 -21.25 -10.68
N ASP A 59 4.87 -22.58 -10.78
CA ASP A 59 6.05 -23.31 -11.23
C ASP A 59 6.29 -23.21 -12.75
N GLU A 60 5.32 -22.75 -13.53
CA GLU A 60 5.42 -22.54 -14.98
C GLU A 60 5.81 -21.11 -15.36
N LEU A 61 5.59 -20.13 -14.47
CA LEU A 61 5.94 -18.74 -14.73
C LEU A 61 7.48 -18.52 -14.73
N PRO A 62 8.07 -17.97 -15.82
CA PRO A 62 9.52 -17.75 -15.91
C PRO A 62 10.10 -16.90 -14.77
N GLU A 63 9.38 -15.84 -14.37
CA GLU A 63 9.73 -14.95 -13.27
C GLU A 63 9.77 -15.65 -11.91
N SER A 64 8.86 -16.59 -11.66
CA SER A 64 8.80 -17.40 -10.44
C SER A 64 9.96 -18.41 -10.39
N ARG A 65 10.29 -19.04 -11.54
CA ARG A 65 11.46 -19.93 -11.66
C ARG A 65 12.78 -19.20 -11.43
N GLU A 66 12.91 -17.99 -11.96
CA GLU A 66 14.09 -17.14 -11.76
C GLU A 66 14.26 -16.78 -10.28
N ILE A 67 13.20 -16.31 -9.62
CA ILE A 67 13.22 -16.00 -8.19
C ILE A 67 13.57 -17.23 -7.36
N SER A 68 12.98 -18.39 -7.67
CA SER A 68 13.27 -19.65 -6.97
C SER A 68 14.74 -20.05 -7.07
N THR A 69 15.34 -19.86 -8.25
CA THR A 69 16.77 -20.09 -8.47
C THR A 69 17.65 -19.11 -7.68
N GLU A 70 17.31 -17.81 -7.70
CA GLU A 70 18.03 -16.80 -6.90
C GLU A 70 17.89 -17.07 -5.40
N LEU A 71 16.74 -17.53 -4.95
CA LEU A 71 16.45 -17.80 -3.55
C LEU A 71 17.25 -19.00 -3.04
N GLN A 72 17.43 -20.02 -3.88
CA GLN A 72 18.35 -21.12 -3.59
C GLN A 72 19.80 -20.65 -3.45
N ARG A 73 20.26 -19.74 -4.31
CA ARG A 73 21.61 -19.14 -4.21
C ARG A 73 21.75 -18.29 -2.95
N ALA A 74 20.78 -17.43 -2.64
CA ALA A 74 20.77 -16.60 -1.44
C ALA A 74 20.86 -17.46 -0.15
N ARG A 75 20.16 -18.60 -0.11
CA ARG A 75 20.24 -19.56 0.99
C ARG A 75 21.62 -20.23 1.11
N GLN A 76 22.21 -20.63 -0.01
CA GLN A 76 23.56 -21.19 -0.05
C GLN A 76 24.60 -20.17 0.45
N ASP A 77 24.44 -18.91 0.06
CA ASP A 77 25.28 -17.78 0.46
C ASP A 77 24.97 -17.26 1.88
N ARG A 78 23.95 -17.82 2.55
CA ARG A 78 23.43 -17.38 3.86
C ARG A 78 23.06 -15.90 3.91
N ASN A 79 22.60 -15.35 2.79
CA ASN A 79 22.18 -13.97 2.68
C ASN A 79 20.70 -13.82 3.05
N SER A 80 20.42 -13.64 4.35
CA SER A 80 19.07 -13.57 4.90
C SER A 80 18.26 -12.35 4.41
N ILE A 81 18.93 -11.25 4.09
CA ILE A 81 18.28 -10.03 3.56
C ILE A 81 17.74 -10.33 2.17
N LYS A 82 18.61 -10.85 1.28
CA LYS A 82 18.23 -11.19 -0.09
C LYS A 82 17.19 -12.29 -0.13
N GLU A 83 17.27 -13.28 0.76
CA GLU A 83 16.23 -14.30 0.91
C GLU A 83 14.87 -13.67 1.24
N THR A 84 14.82 -12.76 2.21
CA THR A 84 13.58 -12.08 2.61
C THR A 84 12.96 -11.28 1.46
N GLU A 85 13.79 -10.55 0.72
CA GLU A 85 13.35 -9.79 -0.47
C GLU A 85 12.76 -10.71 -1.54
N LEU A 86 13.43 -11.83 -1.83
CA LEU A 86 12.99 -12.78 -2.85
C LEU A 86 11.71 -13.52 -2.45
N VAL A 87 11.57 -13.92 -1.18
CA VAL A 87 10.31 -14.47 -0.64
C VAL A 87 9.17 -13.47 -0.81
N GLN A 88 9.40 -12.19 -0.53
CA GLN A 88 8.38 -11.18 -0.70
C GLN A 88 7.99 -10.98 -2.17
N LYS A 89 8.96 -10.98 -3.08
CA LYS A 89 8.68 -10.93 -4.54
C LYS A 89 7.85 -12.13 -4.99
N GLN A 90 8.19 -13.34 -4.54
CA GLN A 90 7.45 -14.56 -4.85
C GLN A 90 5.99 -14.49 -4.36
N LYS A 91 5.78 -14.00 -3.13
CA LYS A 91 4.43 -13.80 -2.57
C LYS A 91 3.61 -12.79 -3.38
N ASN A 92 4.25 -11.73 -3.87
CA ASN A 92 3.57 -10.73 -4.69
C ASN A 92 3.11 -11.31 -6.03
N ILE A 93 3.97 -12.09 -6.70
CA ILE A 93 3.59 -12.77 -7.96
C ILE A 93 2.40 -13.69 -7.73
N TYR A 94 2.45 -14.53 -6.69
CA TYR A 94 1.35 -15.42 -6.35
C TYR A 94 0.05 -14.66 -6.07
N SER A 95 0.11 -13.58 -5.29
CA SER A 95 -1.08 -12.78 -4.95
C SER A 95 -1.71 -12.14 -6.20
N ASN A 96 -0.88 -11.57 -7.08
CA ASN A 96 -1.33 -11.00 -8.35
C ASN A 96 -1.98 -12.08 -9.25
N LEU A 97 -1.38 -13.27 -9.31
CA LEU A 97 -1.91 -14.38 -10.09
C LEU A 97 -3.28 -14.84 -9.57
N VAL A 98 -3.44 -14.95 -8.25
CA VAL A 98 -4.73 -15.27 -7.61
C VAL A 98 -5.79 -14.22 -7.97
N GLU A 99 -5.45 -12.93 -7.91
CA GLU A 99 -6.36 -11.85 -8.28
C GLU A 99 -6.79 -11.90 -9.75
N GLU A 100 -5.84 -12.12 -10.66
CA GLU A 100 -6.14 -12.20 -12.10
C GLU A 100 -6.99 -13.43 -12.45
N LEU A 101 -6.67 -14.59 -11.87
CA LEU A 101 -7.46 -15.81 -12.08
C LEU A 101 -8.88 -15.67 -11.52
N ALA A 102 -9.02 -15.11 -10.31
CA ALA A 102 -10.32 -14.83 -9.72
C ALA A 102 -11.12 -13.85 -10.57
N LEU A 103 -10.49 -12.79 -11.10
CA LEU A 103 -11.14 -11.84 -12.00
C LEU A 103 -11.65 -12.52 -13.27
N ILE A 104 -10.85 -13.41 -13.88
CA ILE A 104 -11.25 -14.16 -15.08
C ILE A 104 -12.41 -15.11 -14.77
N ALA A 105 -12.38 -15.77 -13.61
CA ALA A 105 -13.42 -16.68 -13.16
C ALA A 105 -14.68 -15.96 -12.62
N GLY A 106 -14.65 -14.63 -12.48
CA GLY A 106 -15.75 -13.86 -11.88
C GLY A 106 -15.90 -14.08 -10.37
N ILE A 107 -14.84 -14.49 -9.69
CA ILE A 107 -14.79 -14.73 -8.25
C ILE A 107 -14.27 -13.47 -7.55
N GLU A 108 -14.96 -13.05 -6.50
CA GLU A 108 -14.53 -11.94 -5.67
C GLU A 108 -13.41 -12.40 -4.71
N THR A 109 -12.23 -11.78 -4.80
CA THR A 109 -11.18 -11.93 -3.78
C THR A 109 -11.38 -10.93 -2.66
N ASP A 110 -10.81 -11.21 -1.48
CA ASP A 110 -10.77 -10.24 -0.38
C ASP A 110 -10.10 -8.91 -0.80
N GLN A 111 -9.04 -8.98 -1.61
CA GLN A 111 -8.38 -7.79 -2.16
C GLN A 111 -9.33 -7.03 -3.10
N GLY A 112 -9.99 -7.71 -4.04
CA GLY A 112 -10.93 -7.09 -4.97
C GLY A 112 -12.14 -6.48 -4.25
N ARG A 113 -12.60 -7.10 -3.17
CA ARG A 113 -13.60 -6.52 -2.27
C ARG A 113 -13.12 -5.24 -1.61
N VAL A 114 -11.92 -5.26 -1.01
CA VAL A 114 -11.30 -4.08 -0.37
C VAL A 114 -11.09 -2.95 -1.37
N GLU A 115 -10.66 -3.25 -2.60
CA GLU A 115 -10.48 -2.25 -3.65
C GLU A 115 -11.78 -1.60 -4.11
N ARG A 116 -12.86 -2.39 -4.24
CA ARG A 116 -14.19 -1.86 -4.54
C ARG A 116 -14.73 -1.00 -3.39
N GLU A 117 -14.64 -1.50 -2.15
CA GLU A 117 -15.02 -0.71 -0.97
C GLU A 117 -14.24 0.61 -0.92
N ASN A 118 -12.93 0.58 -1.19
CA ASN A 118 -12.10 1.77 -1.28
C ASN A 118 -12.60 2.72 -2.39
N ALA A 119 -12.96 2.20 -3.57
CA ALA A 119 -13.50 3.00 -4.66
C ALA A 119 -14.83 3.67 -4.29
N GLU A 120 -15.76 2.94 -3.67
CA GLU A 120 -17.03 3.48 -3.20
C GLU A 120 -16.84 4.57 -2.14
N TYR A 121 -15.91 4.38 -1.20
CA TYR A 121 -15.59 5.40 -0.21
C TYR A 121 -14.93 6.64 -0.83
N ARG A 122 -14.10 6.48 -1.86
CA ARG A 122 -13.55 7.62 -2.61
C ARG A 122 -14.64 8.42 -3.33
N ILE A 123 -15.66 7.76 -3.88
CA ILE A 123 -16.82 8.43 -4.49
C ILE A 123 -17.60 9.24 -3.45
N LYS A 124 -17.89 8.64 -2.28
CA LYS A 124 -18.56 9.35 -1.17
C LYS A 124 -17.74 10.55 -0.66
N LEU A 125 -16.42 10.40 -0.64
CA LEU A 125 -15.51 11.49 -0.32
C LEU A 125 -15.62 12.61 -1.37
N GLY A 126 -15.86 12.24 -2.63
CA GLY A 126 -16.13 13.19 -3.70
C GLY A 126 -17.37 14.01 -3.49
N ASP A 127 -18.48 13.38 -3.16
CA ASP A 127 -19.72 14.07 -2.82
C ASP A 127 -19.51 15.05 -1.66
N LEU A 128 -18.63 14.73 -0.71
CA LEU A 128 -18.27 15.62 0.39
C LEU A 128 -17.49 16.85 -0.10
N PHE A 129 -16.61 16.70 -1.09
CA PHE A 129 -15.74 17.76 -1.61
C PHE A 129 -16.36 18.61 -2.74
N ASP A 130 -17.42 18.11 -3.40
CA ASP A 130 -18.17 18.81 -4.45
C ASP A 130 -19.14 19.88 -3.90
N ASP A 131 -19.28 19.98 -2.57
CA ASP A 131 -19.98 21.11 -1.96
C ASP A 131 -19.22 22.42 -2.26
N SER A 132 -19.84 23.26 -3.09
CA SER A 132 -19.35 24.58 -3.53
C SER A 132 -18.83 25.50 -2.42
N SER A 133 -19.16 25.22 -1.16
CA SER A 133 -18.63 25.92 0.03
C SER A 133 -17.15 25.62 0.35
N LEU A 134 -16.56 24.54 -0.18
CA LEU A 134 -15.21 24.09 0.16
C LEU A 134 -14.10 24.76 -0.68
N VAL A 135 -14.46 25.51 -1.72
CA VAL A 135 -13.51 26.24 -2.58
C VAL A 135 -12.91 27.45 -1.85
N SER A 136 -13.62 28.01 -0.86
CA SER A 136 -13.20 29.20 -0.11
C SER A 136 -12.55 28.91 1.24
N ASP A 137 -12.61 27.66 1.70
CA ASP A 137 -12.12 27.30 3.03
C ASP A 137 -10.59 27.27 3.10
N SER A 138 -10.04 27.57 4.29
CA SER A 138 -8.63 27.32 4.54
C SER A 138 -8.35 25.82 4.63
N SER A 139 -7.08 25.42 4.44
CA SER A 139 -6.69 24.01 4.56
C SER A 139 -7.03 23.41 5.94
N ASP A 140 -6.94 24.21 7.00
CA ASP A 140 -7.24 23.73 8.35
C ASP A 140 -8.75 23.55 8.55
N ASP A 141 -9.56 24.45 8.00
CA ASP A 141 -11.03 24.32 8.02
C ASP A 141 -11.50 23.06 7.30
N LEU A 142 -10.91 22.75 6.15
CA LEU A 142 -11.20 21.51 5.41
C LEU A 142 -10.84 20.27 6.23
N LEU A 143 -9.67 20.26 6.86
CA LEU A 143 -9.25 19.13 7.70
C LEU A 143 -10.14 18.97 8.93
N MET A 144 -10.60 20.08 9.51
CA MET A 144 -11.58 20.07 10.60
C MET A 144 -12.94 19.52 10.13
N LYS A 145 -13.41 19.94 8.95
CA LYS A 145 -14.66 19.44 8.35
C LYS A 145 -14.63 17.93 8.10
N ILE A 146 -13.51 17.40 7.59
CA ILE A 146 -13.35 15.96 7.38
C ILE A 146 -12.97 15.19 8.67
N GLY A 147 -12.76 15.89 9.78
CA GLY A 147 -12.45 15.30 11.09
C GLY A 147 -11.01 14.81 11.26
N MET A 148 -10.10 15.23 10.38
CA MET A 148 -8.67 14.90 10.44
C MET A 148 -7.88 15.90 11.30
N LEU A 149 -8.41 17.12 11.49
CA LEU A 149 -7.98 18.06 12.53
C LEU A 149 -9.11 18.28 13.53
N GLU A 150 -8.75 18.48 14.79
CA GLU A 150 -9.67 18.87 15.85
C GLU A 150 -9.00 19.87 16.78
N GLN A 151 -9.78 20.82 17.30
CA GLN A 151 -9.30 21.73 18.32
C GLN A 151 -9.25 21.02 19.67
N ASP A 152 -8.08 21.01 20.29
CA ASP A 152 -7.90 20.52 21.65
C ASP A 152 -8.66 21.42 22.62
N SER A 153 -9.63 20.83 23.33
CA SER A 153 -10.47 21.52 24.30
C SER A 153 -9.70 22.16 25.45
N GLU A 154 -8.50 21.68 25.75
CA GLU A 154 -7.70 22.15 26.89
C GLU A 154 -6.65 23.19 26.50
N THR A 155 -6.06 23.07 25.31
CA THR A 155 -4.90 23.89 24.92
C THR A 155 -5.18 24.88 23.78
N SER A 156 -6.39 24.88 23.21
CA SER A 156 -6.75 25.63 21.99
C SER A 156 -5.90 25.27 20.75
N ASN A 157 -4.97 24.31 20.85
CA ASN A 157 -4.12 23.87 19.75
C ASN A 157 -4.86 22.89 18.84
N LEU A 158 -4.58 22.95 17.54
CA LEU A 158 -5.08 21.95 16.60
C LEU A 158 -4.27 20.66 16.72
N ARG A 159 -4.95 19.52 16.78
CA ARG A 159 -4.35 18.18 16.80
C ARG A 159 -4.93 17.32 15.70
N PHE A 160 -4.10 16.42 15.16
CA PHE A 160 -4.56 15.45 14.17
C PHE A 160 -5.39 14.36 14.86
N ASN A 161 -6.47 13.96 14.20
CA ASN A 161 -7.36 12.89 14.63
C ASN A 161 -7.55 11.89 13.49
N PHE A 162 -7.94 10.66 13.82
CA PHE A 162 -8.35 9.72 12.79
C PHE A 162 -9.73 10.11 12.23
N PRO A 163 -9.83 10.41 10.92
CA PRO A 163 -11.07 10.87 10.31
C PRO A 163 -11.95 9.68 9.91
N GLU A 164 -12.76 9.20 10.85
CA GLU A 164 -13.64 8.03 10.66
C GLU A 164 -14.61 8.17 9.48
N LYS A 165 -14.95 9.40 9.08
CA LYS A 165 -15.84 9.66 7.94
C LYS A 165 -15.15 9.56 6.58
N VAL A 166 -13.82 9.65 6.57
CA VAL A 166 -12.99 9.64 5.35
C VAL A 166 -12.55 8.23 5.01
N PHE A 167 -12.14 7.47 6.03
CA PHE A 167 -11.58 6.14 5.83
C PHE A 167 -12.65 5.04 5.90
N PRO A 168 -12.53 3.97 5.09
CA PRO A 168 -13.44 2.84 5.12
C PRO A 168 -13.31 2.02 6.42
N PRO A 169 -14.32 1.18 6.76
CA PRO A 169 -14.38 0.48 8.03
C PRO A 169 -13.16 -0.41 8.29
N HIS A 170 -12.63 -1.08 7.28
CA HIS A 170 -11.45 -1.93 7.43
C HIS A 170 -10.18 -1.13 7.77
N VAL A 171 -10.06 0.14 7.33
CA VAL A 171 -8.96 1.02 7.77
C VAL A 171 -9.17 1.45 9.22
N LYS A 172 -10.42 1.74 9.60
CA LYS A 172 -10.78 2.04 10.99
C LYS A 172 -10.50 0.87 11.93
N GLU A 173 -10.82 -0.35 11.55
CA GLU A 173 -10.50 -1.55 12.35
C GLU A 173 -9.00 -1.69 12.59
N LYS A 174 -8.18 -1.45 11.56
CA LYS A 174 -6.71 -1.43 11.69
C LYS A 174 -6.24 -0.29 12.60
N TRP A 175 -6.89 0.88 12.54
CA TRP A 175 -6.63 1.98 13.44
C TRP A 175 -6.93 1.63 14.90
N ASP A 176 -8.11 1.09 15.18
CA ASP A 176 -8.52 0.70 16.53
C ASP A 176 -7.59 -0.38 17.11
N HIS A 177 -7.24 -1.38 16.29
CA HIS A 177 -6.26 -2.42 16.67
C HIS A 177 -4.87 -1.84 16.97
N TYR A 178 -4.39 -0.92 16.13
CA TYR A 178 -3.12 -0.25 16.35
C TYR A 178 -3.13 0.53 17.67
N ILE A 179 -4.15 1.34 17.93
CA ILE A 179 -4.26 2.14 19.17
C ILE A 179 -4.31 1.26 20.42
N ASP A 180 -5.04 0.15 20.39
CA ASP A 180 -5.06 -0.82 21.49
C ASP A 180 -3.66 -1.40 21.77
N ILE A 181 -2.92 -1.81 20.73
CA ILE A 181 -1.54 -2.30 20.90
C ILE A 181 -0.62 -1.21 21.46
N VAL A 182 -0.73 0.02 20.98
CA VAL A 182 0.07 1.14 21.51
C VAL A 182 -0.26 1.35 22.99
N ALA A 183 -1.53 1.37 23.38
CA ALA A 183 -1.93 1.53 24.78
C ALA A 183 -1.36 0.44 25.68
N ARG A 184 -1.40 -0.83 25.22
CA ARG A 184 -0.79 -1.97 25.94
C ARG A 184 0.73 -1.82 26.07
N HIS A 185 1.40 -1.43 24.99
CA HIS A 185 2.85 -1.21 24.97
C HIS A 185 3.27 -0.08 25.93
N THR A 186 2.58 1.07 25.87
CA THR A 186 2.82 2.21 26.77
C THR A 186 2.58 1.83 28.23
N SER A 187 1.50 1.10 28.52
CA SER A 187 1.21 0.61 29.87
C SER A 187 2.31 -0.32 30.39
N ALA A 188 2.81 -1.24 29.56
CA ALA A 188 3.90 -2.15 29.92
C ALA A 188 5.21 -1.42 30.23
N ILE A 189 5.53 -0.34 29.50
CA ILE A 189 6.69 0.53 29.79
C ILE A 189 6.51 1.23 31.14
N LEU A 190 5.34 1.79 31.41
CA LEU A 190 5.05 2.50 32.67
C LEU A 190 5.09 1.55 33.88
N GLU A 191 4.50 0.36 33.78
CA GLU A 191 4.55 -0.65 34.85
C GLU A 191 5.99 -1.07 35.16
N ARG A 192 6.85 -1.15 34.14
CA ARG A 192 8.27 -1.44 34.32
C ARG A 192 9.01 -0.29 34.99
N SER A 193 8.77 0.96 34.60
CA SER A 193 9.48 2.12 35.16
C SER A 193 9.13 2.36 36.63
N GLN A 194 7.95 1.92 37.08
CA GLN A 194 7.49 2.01 38.47
C GLN A 194 8.09 0.94 39.41
N GLY A 195 8.80 -0.07 38.89
CA GLY A 195 9.70 -0.92 39.67
C GLY A 195 9.06 -1.87 40.71
N GLY A 196 7.79 -2.22 40.58
CA GLY A 196 7.07 -3.11 41.50
C GLY A 196 7.02 -4.59 41.10
N ALA A 197 6.35 -5.43 41.90
CA ALA A 197 6.15 -6.87 41.65
C ALA A 197 5.35 -7.19 40.36
N GLY A 198 4.75 -6.18 39.71
CA GLY A 198 4.09 -6.27 38.41
C GLY A 198 4.92 -5.77 37.22
N ALA A 199 6.18 -5.39 37.43
CA ALA A 199 7.04 -4.88 36.37
C ALA A 199 7.18 -5.89 35.23
N LYS A 200 6.87 -5.48 34.01
CA LYS A 200 6.94 -6.34 32.84
C LYS A 200 8.38 -6.62 32.45
N ASP A 201 8.62 -7.88 32.10
CA ASP A 201 9.90 -8.36 31.60
C ASP A 201 10.33 -7.58 30.33
N PRO A 202 11.61 -7.22 30.14
CA PRO A 202 12.00 -6.44 28.98
C PRO A 202 11.79 -7.22 27.67
N SER A 203 11.88 -8.56 27.67
CA SER A 203 11.61 -9.33 26.46
C SER A 203 10.15 -9.25 26.02
N PHE A 204 9.22 -9.19 26.98
CA PHE A 204 7.79 -8.97 26.72
C PHE A 204 7.53 -7.59 26.09
N ILE A 205 8.19 -6.54 26.59
CA ILE A 205 8.08 -5.19 26.02
C ILE A 205 8.62 -5.17 24.59
N THR A 206 9.77 -5.80 24.33
CA THR A 206 10.33 -5.92 22.97
C THR A 206 9.38 -6.66 22.03
N GLN A 207 8.73 -7.74 22.48
CA GLN A 207 7.73 -8.45 21.66
C GLN A 207 6.52 -7.56 21.34
N LEU A 208 6.01 -6.83 22.33
CA LEU A 208 4.94 -5.86 22.11
C LEU A 208 5.36 -4.74 21.13
N ASP A 209 6.61 -4.29 21.18
CA ASP A 209 7.16 -3.28 20.27
C ASP A 209 7.19 -3.78 18.82
N VAL A 210 7.56 -5.04 18.60
CA VAL A 210 7.52 -5.69 17.28
C VAL A 210 6.08 -5.76 16.75
N ILE A 211 5.14 -6.21 17.58
CA ILE A 211 3.71 -6.30 17.22
C ILE A 211 3.16 -4.90 16.91
N ARG A 212 3.49 -3.89 17.72
CA ARG A 212 3.10 -2.50 17.50
C ARG A 212 3.61 -1.97 16.17
N THR A 213 4.88 -2.23 15.86
CA THR A 213 5.52 -1.80 14.61
C THR A 213 4.88 -2.47 13.40
N HIS A 214 4.54 -3.75 13.49
CA HIS A 214 3.79 -4.47 12.46
C HIS A 214 2.39 -3.87 12.25
N ALA A 215 1.63 -3.62 13.33
CA ALA A 215 0.31 -3.01 13.25
C ALA A 215 0.35 -1.59 12.64
N HIS A 216 1.37 -0.79 13.02
CA HIS A 216 1.62 0.54 12.45
C HIS A 216 1.86 0.49 10.94
N ASN A 217 2.71 -0.44 10.49
CA ASN A 217 2.99 -0.65 9.06
C ASN A 217 1.73 -1.06 8.30
N ASN A 218 0.94 -2.00 8.84
CA ASN A 218 -0.27 -2.48 8.19
C ASN A 218 -1.32 -1.38 8.03
N LEU A 219 -1.52 -0.57 9.05
CA LEU A 219 -2.39 0.61 8.97
C LEU A 219 -1.85 1.63 7.95
N SER A 220 -0.56 1.91 7.98
CA SER A 220 0.07 2.88 7.05
C SER A 220 -0.04 2.45 5.60
N MET A 221 0.10 1.14 5.33
CA MET A 221 -0.14 0.56 3.99
C MET A 221 -1.61 0.65 3.59
N ALA A 222 -2.54 0.36 4.50
CA ALA A 222 -3.98 0.46 4.20
C ALA A 222 -4.37 1.90 3.87
N ILE A 223 -3.86 2.88 4.62
CA ILE A 223 -4.04 4.31 4.32
C ILE A 223 -3.45 4.66 2.95
N LYS A 224 -2.21 4.22 2.67
CA LYS A 224 -1.56 4.44 1.37
C LYS A 224 -2.36 3.87 0.20
N ASN A 225 -2.85 2.64 0.35
CA ASN A 225 -3.60 1.93 -0.69
C ASN A 225 -4.99 2.52 -0.89
N PHE A 226 -5.65 2.99 0.17
CA PHE A 226 -6.93 3.69 0.06
C PHE A 226 -6.77 5.05 -0.63
N LEU A 227 -5.79 5.84 -0.18
CA LEU A 227 -5.62 7.22 -0.65
C LEU A 227 -4.98 7.29 -2.04
N VAL A 228 -4.20 6.30 -2.51
CA VAL A 228 -3.62 6.29 -3.88
C VAL A 228 -2.92 7.62 -4.26
N LEU A 229 -2.22 8.22 -3.29
CA LEU A 229 -1.66 9.55 -3.47
C LEU A 229 -0.31 9.48 -4.18
N ASP A 230 -0.23 10.14 -5.33
CA ASP A 230 1.01 10.26 -6.09
C ASP A 230 2.09 10.95 -5.24
N GLY A 231 3.24 10.30 -5.07
CA GLY A 231 4.34 10.84 -4.26
C GLY A 231 4.22 10.66 -2.75
N TRP A 232 3.19 9.95 -2.25
CA TRP A 232 3.16 9.45 -0.87
C TRP A 232 3.77 8.05 -0.78
N ASP A 233 4.98 8.00 -0.24
CA ASP A 233 5.59 6.75 0.17
C ASP A 233 5.01 6.26 1.50
N LEU A 234 5.37 5.02 1.86
CA LEU A 234 4.95 4.42 3.11
C LEU A 234 5.41 5.23 4.33
N GLU A 235 6.54 5.93 4.22
CA GLU A 235 7.12 6.70 5.31
C GLU A 235 6.28 7.94 5.65
N LYS A 236 5.79 8.66 4.65
CA LYS A 236 4.83 9.76 4.88
C LYS A 236 3.54 9.27 5.53
N CYS A 237 3.05 8.09 5.12
CA CYS A 237 1.85 7.49 5.71
C CYS A 237 2.07 7.09 7.18
N ARG A 238 3.23 6.49 7.49
CA ARG A 238 3.67 6.18 8.86
C ARG A 238 3.67 7.42 9.76
N ASN A 239 4.24 8.51 9.25
CA ASN A 239 4.29 9.78 9.96
C ASN A 239 2.88 10.38 10.19
N LEU A 240 1.98 10.28 9.21
CA LEU A 240 0.57 10.69 9.38
C LEU A 240 -0.12 9.90 10.49
N VAL A 241 0.08 8.58 10.54
CA VAL A 241 -0.46 7.71 11.59
C VAL A 241 0.06 8.12 12.99
N ILE A 242 1.36 8.41 13.11
CA ILE A 242 1.95 8.90 14.36
C ILE A 242 1.26 10.19 14.81
N LYS A 243 1.07 11.16 13.90
CA LYS A 243 0.41 12.42 14.20
C LYS A 243 -1.03 12.25 14.70
N MET A 244 -1.80 11.37 14.08
CA MET A 244 -3.16 11.05 14.52
C MET A 244 -3.16 10.38 15.91
N ARG A 245 -2.14 9.55 16.20
CA ARG A 245 -2.03 8.80 17.47
C ARG A 245 -1.70 9.70 18.64
N ASP A 246 -0.83 10.70 18.43
CA ASP A 246 -0.36 11.59 19.49
C ASP A 246 -1.51 12.39 20.15
N LYS A 247 -2.66 12.53 19.49
CA LYS A 247 -3.88 13.04 20.13
C LYS A 247 -4.40 12.10 21.22
N LYS A 248 -4.44 10.79 20.96
CA LYS A 248 -4.99 9.78 21.87
C LYS A 248 -4.05 9.46 23.03
N LEU A 249 -2.74 9.62 22.83
CA LEU A 249 -1.71 9.31 23.81
C LEU A 249 -0.68 10.46 23.85
N PRO A 250 -1.00 11.57 24.55
CA PRO A 250 -0.09 12.70 24.67
C PRO A 250 1.06 12.35 25.63
N THR A 251 2.10 11.69 25.13
CA THR A 251 3.36 11.51 25.86
C THR A 251 4.43 12.47 25.34
N ILE A 252 5.22 13.03 26.25
CA ILE A 252 6.18 14.13 26.04
C ILE A 252 7.40 13.73 25.17
N GLU A 253 7.61 12.43 24.90
CA GLU A 253 8.79 11.94 24.17
C GLU A 253 8.42 10.98 23.03
N THR A 254 7.74 11.47 21.98
CA THR A 254 7.93 10.94 20.63
C THR A 254 7.89 12.11 19.65
N ALA A 255 9.01 12.83 19.58
CA ALA A 255 9.23 13.84 18.57
C ALA A 255 9.58 13.16 17.25
N GLU A 256 8.61 12.94 16.36
CA GLU A 256 8.88 12.74 14.94
C GLU A 256 7.96 13.65 14.11
N SER A 257 8.44 14.87 13.93
CA SER A 257 7.78 15.96 13.21
C SER A 257 8.28 16.04 11.77
N HIS A 258 7.74 15.23 10.86
CA HIS A 258 8.03 15.40 9.43
C HIS A 258 6.80 15.53 8.51
N VAL A 259 5.58 15.35 9.03
CA VAL A 259 4.37 15.79 8.31
C VAL A 259 4.18 17.27 8.59
N THR A 260 4.64 18.10 7.66
CA THR A 260 4.48 19.55 7.71
C THR A 260 3.10 19.95 7.18
N ALA A 261 2.63 21.16 7.50
CA ALA A 261 1.42 21.73 6.91
C ALA A 261 1.41 21.66 5.36
N ARG A 262 2.60 21.63 4.71
CA ARG A 262 2.73 21.43 3.27
C ARG A 262 2.33 20.02 2.82
N SER A 263 2.77 18.97 3.53
CA SER A 263 2.37 17.59 3.24
C SER A 263 0.85 17.43 3.37
N VAL A 264 0.27 18.11 4.35
CA VAL A 264 -1.18 18.08 4.60
C VAL A 264 -1.94 18.87 3.53
N ARG A 265 -1.41 19.99 3.03
CA ARG A 265 -1.97 20.68 1.85
C ARG A 265 -1.93 19.80 0.60
N LEU A 266 -0.84 19.07 0.39
CA LEU A 266 -0.73 18.10 -0.71
C LEU A 266 -1.78 16.99 -0.56
N LEU A 267 -1.95 16.46 0.65
CA LEU A 267 -3.02 15.49 0.94
C LEU A 267 -4.40 16.03 0.52
N LEU A 268 -4.72 17.29 0.82
CA LEU A 268 -5.99 17.90 0.43
C LEU A 268 -6.12 18.07 -1.09
N PHE A 269 -5.06 18.54 -1.77
CA PHE A 269 -5.07 18.67 -3.24
C PHE A 269 -5.22 17.32 -3.92
N GLU A 270 -4.58 16.29 -3.41
CA GLU A 270 -4.63 14.94 -3.96
C GLU A 270 -5.94 14.25 -3.59
N LEU A 271 -6.47 14.42 -2.37
CA LEU A 271 -7.82 13.98 -2.00
C LEU A 271 -8.87 14.59 -2.92
N LYS A 272 -8.79 15.90 -3.20
CA LYS A 272 -9.65 16.56 -4.18
C LYS A 272 -9.40 16.07 -5.61
N GLY A 273 -8.14 15.84 -5.97
CA GLY A 273 -7.77 15.32 -7.30
C GLY A 273 -8.19 13.87 -7.55
N ILE A 274 -8.38 13.06 -6.50
CA ILE A 274 -8.98 11.72 -6.57
C ILE A 274 -10.47 11.81 -6.88
N VAL A 275 -11.15 12.81 -6.32
CA VAL A 275 -12.57 13.09 -6.57
C VAL A 275 -12.77 13.51 -8.03
N ASP A 276 -11.89 14.39 -8.52
CA ASP A 276 -11.97 14.94 -9.88
C ASP A 276 -11.53 13.95 -10.98
N LYS A 277 -10.85 12.84 -10.65
CA LYS A 277 -10.40 11.84 -11.63
C LYS A 277 -11.55 10.83 -11.90
N PRO A 278 -12.10 10.74 -13.12
CA PRO A 278 -13.06 9.69 -13.45
C PRO A 278 -12.36 8.33 -13.32
N THR A 279 -12.95 7.45 -12.51
CA THR A 279 -12.58 6.03 -12.43
C THR A 279 -12.79 5.43 -13.82
N LYS A 280 -11.68 5.12 -14.49
CA LYS A 280 -11.68 4.45 -15.80
C LYS A 280 -11.89 2.96 -15.65
#